data_AF-L9WTN4-F1
#
_entry.id   AF-L9WTN4-F1
#
_cell.length_a   1.000
_cell.length_b   1.000
_cell.length_c   1.000
_cell.angle_alpha   90.00
_cell.angle_beta   90.00
_cell.angle_gamma   90.00
#
_symmetry.space_group_name_H-M   'P 1'
#
loop_
_entity.id
_entity.type
_entity.pdbx_description
1 polymer ?
#
loop_
_entity_poly.entity_id
_entity_poly.type
_entity_poly.pdbx_seq_one_letter_code
_entity_poly.pdbx_strand_id
1 'polypeptide(L)'
;MTQNPFTAVFDAQRTAVEQSQNLTHDALEAQKASISALSDAMESSSSLFESNTEMTKGAIHAYFDALEASMPEDAADFDEMRELVDDGFDSASEAQTQSMESMLEMLDESEAAYDEFAANYSEMVDSSFDAVLEAHGQVEENVSAVAENVEDATDEFDVSA
;
A
#
# COMPACT_ATOMS: atom_id res chain seq x y z
N MET A 1 -47.35 -9.65 4.26
CA MET A 1 -45.93 -9.34 3.97
C MET A 1 -45.17 -10.64 3.85
N THR A 2 -45.54 -11.44 2.85
CA THR A 2 -44.75 -12.56 2.39
C THR A 2 -43.53 -11.96 1.70
N GLN A 3 -42.36 -12.07 2.32
CA GLN A 3 -41.10 -11.78 1.64
C GLN A 3 -41.08 -12.66 0.39
N ASN A 4 -41.18 -12.03 -0.78
CA ASN A 4 -41.11 -12.72 -2.04
C ASN A 4 -39.72 -13.41 -2.10
N PRO A 5 -39.64 -14.74 -2.32
CA PRO A 5 -38.36 -15.44 -2.39
C PRO A 5 -37.41 -14.84 -3.44
N PHE A 6 -37.93 -14.11 -4.42
CA PHE A 6 -37.13 -13.35 -5.38
C PHE A 6 -36.42 -12.14 -4.76
N THR A 7 -37.05 -11.40 -3.84
CA THR A 7 -36.44 -10.25 -3.15
C THR A 7 -35.21 -10.66 -2.35
N ALA A 8 -35.29 -11.78 -1.62
CA ALA A 8 -34.15 -12.30 -0.85
C ALA A 8 -32.94 -12.66 -1.73
N VAL A 9 -33.18 -13.11 -2.97
CA VAL A 9 -32.11 -13.39 -3.93
C VAL A 9 -31.50 -12.10 -4.48
N PHE A 10 -32.33 -11.09 -4.78
CA PHE A 10 -31.84 -9.77 -5.22
C PHE A 10 -31.03 -9.06 -4.14
N ASP A 11 -31.46 -9.12 -2.87
CA ASP A 11 -30.72 -8.58 -1.73
C ASP A 11 -29.35 -9.26 -1.57
N ALA A 12 -29.31 -10.58 -1.71
CA ALA A 12 -28.06 -11.34 -1.67
C ALA A 12 -27.12 -10.95 -2.82
N GLN A 13 -27.66 -10.74 -4.03
CA GLN A 13 -26.89 -10.29 -5.19
C GLN A 13 -26.33 -8.88 -5.00
N ARG A 14 -27.16 -7.92 -4.55
CA ARG A 14 -26.74 -6.56 -4.21
C ARG A 14 -25.60 -6.58 -3.18
N THR A 15 -25.78 -7.33 -2.10
CA THR A 15 -24.77 -7.47 -1.04
C THR A 15 -23.45 -8.03 -1.58
N ALA A 16 -23.51 -9.04 -2.46
CA ALA A 16 -22.31 -9.63 -3.05
C ALA A 16 -21.57 -8.64 -3.97
N VAL A 17 -22.32 -7.82 -4.72
CA VAL A 17 -21.78 -6.78 -5.59
C VAL A 17 -21.09 -5.69 -4.77
N GLU A 18 -21.75 -5.16 -3.74
CA GLU A 18 -21.19 -4.16 -2.82
C GLU A 18 -19.95 -4.68 -2.08
N GLN A 19 -19.95 -5.97 -1.67
CA GLN A 19 -18.75 -6.59 -1.09
C GLN A 19 -17.59 -6.66 -2.09
N SER A 20 -17.87 -6.99 -3.37
CA SER A 20 -16.82 -7.02 -4.38
C SER A 20 -16.22 -5.65 -4.66
N GLN A 21 -17.04 -4.60 -4.62
CA GLN A 21 -16.60 -3.21 -4.71
C GLN A 21 -15.65 -2.88 -3.57
N ASN A 22 -16.10 -3.08 -2.32
CA ASN A 22 -15.27 -2.82 -1.13
C ASN A 22 -13.96 -3.59 -1.15
N LEU A 23 -13.98 -4.88 -1.51
CA LEU A 23 -12.76 -5.68 -1.64
C LEU A 23 -11.79 -5.12 -2.69
N THR A 24 -12.30 -4.47 -3.73
CA THR A 24 -11.46 -3.83 -4.75
C THR A 24 -10.78 -2.58 -4.19
N HIS A 25 -11.52 -1.74 -3.45
CA HIS A 25 -10.95 -0.58 -2.76
C HIS A 25 -9.92 -1.01 -1.71
N ASP A 26 -10.25 -2.00 -0.88
CA ASP A 26 -9.35 -2.54 0.15
C ASP A 26 -8.04 -3.05 -0.46
N ALA A 27 -8.12 -3.71 -1.63
CA ALA A 27 -6.94 -4.21 -2.33
C ALA A 27 -6.03 -3.06 -2.83
N LEU A 28 -6.63 -2.00 -3.37
CA LEU A 28 -5.88 -0.81 -3.83
C LEU A 28 -5.19 -0.11 -2.65
N GLU A 29 -5.90 0.05 -1.53
CA GLU A 29 -5.37 0.66 -0.31
C GLU A 29 -4.26 -0.18 0.32
N ALA A 30 -4.43 -1.51 0.36
CA ALA A 30 -3.38 -2.42 0.83
C ALA A 30 -2.10 -2.32 -0.01
N GLN A 31 -2.23 -2.19 -1.33
CA GLN A 31 -1.08 -2.02 -2.22
C GLN A 31 -0.40 -0.66 -2.02
N LYS A 32 -1.17 0.44 -1.86
CA LYS A 32 -0.65 1.76 -1.49
C LYS A 32 0.13 1.71 -0.17
N ALA A 33 -0.47 1.15 0.87
CA ALA A 33 0.16 1.03 2.18
C ALA A 33 1.46 0.21 2.13
N SER A 34 1.55 -0.79 1.24
CA SER A 34 2.76 -1.58 1.05
C SER A 34 3.89 -0.79 0.40
N ILE A 35 3.58 0.12 -0.53
CA ILE A 35 4.57 1.01 -1.18
C ILE A 35 5.11 2.02 -0.15
N SER A 36 4.21 2.68 0.58
CA SER A 36 4.59 3.63 1.63
C SER A 36 5.44 2.96 2.72
N ALA A 37 5.05 1.76 3.18
CA ALA A 37 5.83 1.01 4.16
C ALA A 37 7.23 0.60 3.66
N LEU A 38 7.39 0.37 2.36
CA LEU A 38 8.69 0.11 1.75
C LEU A 38 9.57 1.36 1.76
N SER A 39 9.00 2.52 1.44
CA SER A 39 9.68 3.82 1.51
C SER A 39 10.20 4.09 2.93
N ASP A 40 9.31 3.99 3.92
CA ASP A 40 9.66 4.17 5.34
C ASP A 40 10.77 3.20 5.79
N ALA A 41 10.71 1.95 5.34
CA ALA A 41 11.72 0.95 5.65
C ALA A 41 13.09 1.29 5.05
N MET A 42 13.13 1.86 3.84
CA MET A 42 14.37 2.30 3.20
C MET A 42 14.97 3.52 3.91
N GLU A 43 14.16 4.50 4.28
CA GLU A 43 14.61 5.65 5.09
C GLU A 43 15.20 5.20 6.43
N SER A 44 14.47 4.31 7.13
CA SER A 44 14.93 3.73 8.39
C SER A 44 16.25 2.97 8.22
N SER A 45 16.37 2.15 7.17
CA SER A 45 17.61 1.45 6.87
C SER A 45 18.77 2.41 6.62
N SER A 46 18.55 3.54 5.95
CA SER A 46 19.58 4.55 5.69
C SER A 46 20.16 5.10 7.01
N SER A 47 19.28 5.51 7.92
CA SER A 47 19.70 6.05 9.24
C SER A 47 20.50 5.04 10.09
N LEU A 48 20.17 3.75 9.98
CA LEU A 48 20.90 2.68 10.65
C LEU A 48 22.29 2.47 10.06
N PHE A 49 22.43 2.57 8.73
CA PHE A 49 23.73 2.46 8.06
C PHE A 49 24.65 3.61 8.46
N GLU A 50 24.16 4.84 8.46
CA GLU A 50 24.93 6.01 8.89
C GLU A 50 25.44 5.85 10.33
N SER A 51 24.54 5.44 11.23
CA SER A 51 24.90 5.17 12.62
C SER A 51 25.94 4.04 12.78
N ASN A 52 25.83 2.98 11.97
CA ASN A 52 26.76 1.84 12.01
C ASN A 52 28.14 2.18 11.43
N THR A 53 28.18 3.03 10.39
CA THR A 53 29.41 3.56 9.79
C THR A 53 30.19 4.36 10.81
N GLU A 54 29.55 5.33 11.48
CA GLU A 54 30.19 6.13 12.54
C GLU A 54 30.69 5.28 13.70
N MET A 55 29.92 4.25 14.11
CA MET A 55 30.35 3.31 15.14
C MET A 55 31.60 2.53 14.72
N THR A 56 31.64 2.04 13.48
CA THR A 56 32.76 1.25 12.95
C THR A 56 34.01 2.11 12.79
N LYS A 57 33.86 3.32 12.25
CA LYS A 57 34.90 4.35 12.15
C LYS A 57 35.51 4.63 13.53
N GLY A 58 34.67 4.90 14.53
CA GLY A 58 35.08 5.10 15.92
C GLY A 58 35.79 3.89 16.55
N ALA A 59 35.35 2.67 16.24
CA ALA A 59 36.00 1.45 16.73
C ALA A 59 37.41 1.25 16.13
N ILE A 60 37.59 1.59 14.85
CA ILE A 60 38.91 1.56 14.20
C ILE A 60 39.84 2.61 14.79
N HIS A 61 39.34 3.82 15.06
CA HIS A 61 40.11 4.86 15.75
C HIS A 61 40.54 4.42 17.15
N ALA A 62 39.63 3.86 17.93
CA ALA A 62 39.96 3.31 19.25
C ALA A 62 41.02 2.20 19.19
N TYR A 63 41.02 1.39 18.11
CA TYR A 63 42.05 0.39 17.87
C TYR A 63 43.42 1.03 17.60
N PHE A 64 43.49 2.07 16.77
CA PHE A 64 44.72 2.83 16.55
C PHE A 64 45.22 3.51 17.83
N ASP A 65 44.33 4.11 18.63
CA ASP A 65 44.68 4.73 19.91
C ASP A 65 45.29 3.72 20.88
N ALA A 66 44.75 2.49 20.93
CA ALA A 66 45.29 1.42 21.77
C ALA A 66 46.68 0.94 21.31
N LEU A 67 46.92 0.90 19.99
CA LEU A 67 48.23 0.58 19.44
C LEU A 67 49.25 1.68 19.76
N GLU A 68 48.89 2.94 19.55
CA GLU A 68 49.73 4.10 19.83
C GLU A 68 50.10 4.16 21.33
N ALA A 69 49.15 3.94 22.23
CA ALA A 69 49.37 3.88 23.67
C ALA A 69 50.29 2.72 24.13
N SER A 70 50.47 1.69 23.29
CA SER A 70 51.35 0.55 23.58
C SER A 70 52.79 0.73 23.07
N MET A 71 53.05 1.80 22.32
CA MET A 71 54.35 2.11 21.73
C MET A 71 55.05 3.24 22.50
N PRO A 72 56.40 3.32 22.43
CA PRO A 72 57.14 4.49 22.92
C PRO A 72 56.66 5.76 22.20
N GLU A 73 56.65 6.90 22.89
CA GLU A 73 56.38 8.20 22.26
C GLU A 73 57.29 8.38 21.02
N ASP A 74 56.71 8.84 19.91
CA ASP A 74 57.33 9.03 18.58
C ASP A 74 57.70 7.76 17.78
N ALA A 75 57.32 6.55 18.23
CA ALA A 75 57.67 5.32 17.51
C ALA A 75 56.79 5.00 16.28
N ALA A 76 55.53 5.47 16.27
CA ALA A 76 54.61 5.32 15.15
C ALA A 76 53.56 6.44 15.18
N ASP A 77 53.24 6.98 14.00
CA ASP A 77 52.16 7.94 13.77
C ASP A 77 51.12 7.26 12.86
N PHE A 78 49.85 7.30 13.27
CA PHE A 78 48.74 6.68 12.56
C PHE A 78 47.82 7.68 11.88
N ASP A 79 48.12 8.98 11.91
CA ASP A 79 47.23 10.02 11.39
C ASP A 79 46.92 9.84 9.90
N GLU A 80 47.91 9.45 9.10
CA GLU A 80 47.72 9.17 7.66
C GLU A 80 46.81 7.93 7.43
N MET A 81 46.83 6.96 8.36
CA MET A 81 45.92 5.80 8.31
C MET A 81 44.51 6.14 8.81
N ARG A 82 44.38 7.04 9.80
CA ARG A 82 43.09 7.59 10.26
C ARG A 82 42.42 8.37 9.13
N GLU A 83 43.16 9.25 8.47
CA GLU A 83 42.66 10.03 7.32
C GLU A 83 42.21 9.12 6.17
N LEU A 84 42.96 8.06 5.86
CA LEU A 84 42.56 7.08 4.86
C LEU A 84 41.27 6.32 5.24
N VAL A 85 41.12 5.96 6.51
CA VAL A 85 39.90 5.31 7.02
C VAL A 85 38.72 6.26 6.91
N ASP A 86 38.91 7.52 7.33
CA ASP A 86 37.89 8.56 7.27
C ASP A 86 37.41 8.81 5.85
N ASP A 87 38.33 9.08 4.92
CA ASP A 87 38.02 9.27 3.50
C ASP A 87 37.31 8.05 2.89
N GLY A 88 37.73 6.84 3.28
CA GLY A 88 37.13 5.60 2.79
C GLY A 88 35.68 5.42 3.23
N PHE A 89 35.38 5.68 4.51
CA PHE A 89 34.02 5.60 5.04
C PHE A 89 33.15 6.75 4.53
N ASP A 90 33.68 7.97 4.47
CA ASP A 90 32.93 9.14 4.02
C ASP A 90 32.55 9.00 2.54
N SER A 91 33.49 8.56 1.69
CA SER A 91 33.21 8.31 0.28
C SER A 91 32.19 7.19 0.06
N ALA A 92 32.28 6.10 0.83
CA ALA A 92 31.33 4.99 0.76
C ALA A 92 29.93 5.42 1.23
N SER A 93 29.87 6.18 2.33
CA SER A 93 28.63 6.72 2.91
C SER A 93 27.94 7.67 1.92
N GLU A 94 28.69 8.61 1.34
CA GLU A 94 28.16 9.56 0.37
C GLU A 94 27.60 8.86 -0.89
N ALA A 95 28.32 7.87 -1.43
CA ALA A 95 27.86 7.08 -2.56
C ALA A 95 26.58 6.29 -2.23
N GLN A 96 26.51 5.72 -1.02
CA GLN A 96 25.34 5.00 -0.56
C GLN A 96 24.14 5.93 -0.37
N THR A 97 24.32 7.07 0.30
CA THR A 97 23.27 8.07 0.55
C THR A 97 22.70 8.58 -0.77
N GLN A 98 23.55 8.97 -1.72
CA GLN A 98 23.10 9.41 -3.04
C GLN A 98 22.29 8.33 -3.78
N SER A 99 22.73 7.07 -3.71
CA SER A 99 22.00 5.96 -4.30
C SER A 99 20.65 5.72 -3.62
N MET A 100 20.57 5.88 -2.30
CA MET A 100 19.35 5.68 -1.54
C MET A 100 18.34 6.81 -1.78
N GLU A 101 18.80 8.06 -1.75
CA GLU A 101 17.99 9.25 -2.08
C GLU A 101 17.39 9.13 -3.48
N SER A 102 18.18 8.72 -4.47
CA SER A 102 17.69 8.50 -5.84
C SER A 102 16.59 7.42 -5.91
N MET A 103 16.71 6.35 -5.09
CA MET A 103 15.67 5.31 -5.03
C MET A 103 14.42 5.81 -4.29
N LEU A 104 14.57 6.59 -3.23
CA LEU A 104 13.46 7.17 -2.47
C LEU A 104 12.67 8.15 -3.33
N GLU A 105 13.34 9.03 -4.08
CA GLU A 105 12.69 9.93 -5.04
C GLU A 105 11.89 9.15 -6.09
N MET A 106 12.46 8.07 -6.63
CA MET A 106 11.77 7.21 -7.59
C MET A 106 10.55 6.51 -6.96
N LEU A 107 10.64 6.09 -5.70
CA LEU A 107 9.52 5.48 -4.97
C LEU A 107 8.42 6.50 -4.69
N ASP A 108 8.76 7.73 -4.30
CA ASP A 108 7.81 8.82 -4.05
C ASP A 108 7.07 9.20 -5.34
N GLU A 109 7.79 9.33 -6.46
CA GLU A 109 7.17 9.55 -7.78
C GLU A 109 6.27 8.38 -8.19
N SER A 110 6.70 7.14 -7.91
CA SER A 110 5.89 5.95 -8.18
C SER A 110 4.65 5.87 -7.27
N GLU A 111 4.74 6.29 -6.02
CA GLU A 111 3.62 6.35 -5.08
C GLU A 111 2.59 7.36 -5.56
N ALA A 112 3.02 8.57 -5.92
CA ALA A 112 2.14 9.60 -6.47
C ALA A 112 1.44 9.14 -7.76
N ALA A 113 2.17 8.48 -8.66
CA ALA A 113 1.61 7.92 -9.88
C ALA A 113 0.62 6.78 -9.59
N TYR A 114 0.93 5.92 -8.60
CA TYR A 114 0.03 4.84 -8.19
C TYR A 114 -1.23 5.37 -7.51
N ASP A 115 -1.14 6.43 -6.71
CA ASP A 115 -2.26 7.11 -6.08
C ASP A 115 -3.25 7.66 -7.11
N GLU A 116 -2.74 8.35 -8.14
CA GLU A 116 -3.56 8.84 -9.24
C GLU A 116 -4.21 7.68 -10.00
N PHE A 117 -3.46 6.61 -10.28
CA PHE A 117 -3.99 5.41 -10.91
C PHE A 117 -5.10 4.76 -10.07
N ALA A 118 -4.86 4.57 -8.77
CA ALA A 118 -5.79 3.93 -7.86
C ALA A 118 -7.09 4.74 -7.74
N ALA A 119 -7.00 6.07 -7.65
CA ALA A 119 -8.17 6.94 -7.62
C ALA A 119 -9.00 6.83 -8.91
N ASN A 120 -8.36 6.91 -10.07
CA ASN A 120 -9.05 6.78 -11.36
C ASN A 120 -9.67 5.39 -11.56
N TYR A 121 -8.95 4.33 -11.17
CA TYR A 121 -9.43 2.96 -11.28
C TYR A 121 -10.60 2.70 -10.30
N SER A 122 -10.50 3.20 -9.07
CA SER A 122 -11.55 3.18 -8.06
C SER A 122 -12.83 3.84 -8.55
N GLU A 123 -12.75 5.04 -9.12
CA GLU A 123 -13.91 5.76 -9.68
C GLU A 123 -14.55 4.99 -10.86
N MET A 124 -13.74 4.42 -11.75
CA MET A 124 -14.23 3.59 -12.85
C MET A 124 -14.95 2.34 -12.34
N VAL A 125 -14.40 1.70 -11.32
CA VAL A 125 -14.96 0.51 -10.67
C VAL A 125 -16.31 0.86 -10.02
N ASP A 126 -16.37 1.96 -9.27
CA ASP A 126 -17.60 2.44 -8.64
C ASP A 126 -18.69 2.72 -9.68
N SER A 127 -18.36 3.46 -10.74
CA SER A 127 -19.31 3.74 -11.82
C SER A 127 -19.82 2.46 -12.49
N SER A 128 -18.96 1.45 -12.65
CA SER A 128 -19.34 0.16 -13.23
C SER A 128 -20.27 -0.63 -12.30
N PHE A 129 -19.99 -0.61 -11.00
CA PHE A 129 -20.82 -1.27 -9.99
C PHE A 129 -22.19 -0.59 -9.84
N ASP A 130 -22.23 0.75 -9.83
CA ASP A 130 -23.48 1.51 -9.80
C ASP A 130 -24.36 1.18 -11.01
N ALA A 131 -23.78 1.12 -12.21
CA ALA A 131 -24.51 0.74 -13.43
C ALA A 131 -25.10 -0.68 -13.34
N VAL A 132 -24.37 -1.63 -12.74
CA VAL A 132 -24.85 -2.99 -12.49
C VAL A 132 -25.99 -2.99 -11.47
N LEU A 133 -25.85 -2.27 -10.36
CA LEU A 133 -26.87 -2.16 -9.33
C LEU A 133 -28.15 -1.51 -9.85
N GLU A 134 -28.04 -0.46 -10.67
CA GLU A 134 -29.18 0.21 -11.30
C GLU A 134 -29.91 -0.74 -12.26
N ALA A 135 -29.18 -1.47 -13.10
CA ALA A 135 -29.75 -2.46 -14.00
C ALA A 135 -30.47 -3.59 -13.22
N HIS A 136 -29.87 -4.09 -12.13
CA HIS A 136 -30.50 -5.08 -11.26
C HIS A 136 -31.79 -4.54 -10.61
N GLY A 137 -31.78 -3.30 -10.11
CA GLY A 137 -32.96 -2.66 -9.52
C GLY A 137 -34.11 -2.53 -10.51
N GLN A 138 -33.83 -2.16 -11.76
CA GLN A 138 -34.83 -2.13 -12.83
C GLN A 138 -35.42 -3.53 -13.11
N VAL A 139 -34.61 -4.58 -13.08
CA VAL A 139 -35.11 -5.95 -13.24
C VAL A 139 -35.98 -6.36 -12.06
N GLU A 140 -35.58 -6.02 -10.83
CA GLU A 140 -36.37 -6.29 -9.62
C GLU A 140 -37.74 -5.61 -9.67
N GLU A 141 -37.81 -4.32 -10.02
CA GLU A 141 -39.09 -3.60 -10.17
C GLU A 141 -39.98 -4.26 -11.23
N ASN A 142 -39.43 -4.62 -12.38
CA ASN A 142 -40.19 -5.29 -13.45
C ASN A 142 -40.72 -6.66 -12.99
N VAL A 143 -39.90 -7.45 -12.29
CA VAL A 143 -40.30 -8.77 -11.78
C VAL A 143 -41.36 -8.63 -10.68
N SER A 144 -41.22 -7.67 -9.77
CA SER A 144 -42.21 -7.39 -8.73
C SER A 144 -43.55 -7.00 -9.34
N ALA A 145 -43.54 -6.08 -10.31
CA ALA A 145 -44.74 -5.65 -11.02
C ALA A 145 -45.43 -6.82 -11.73
N VAL A 146 -44.68 -7.71 -12.39
CA VAL A 146 -45.25 -8.91 -13.04
C VAL A 146 -45.84 -9.87 -12.00
N ALA A 147 -45.16 -10.09 -10.88
CA ALA A 147 -45.63 -10.96 -9.81
C ALA A 147 -46.95 -10.44 -9.19
N GLU A 148 -47.02 -9.14 -8.90
CA GLU A 148 -48.24 -8.47 -8.40
C GLU A 148 -49.40 -8.60 -9.39
N ASN A 149 -49.17 -8.34 -10.69
CA ASN A 149 -50.20 -8.50 -11.72
C ASN A 149 -50.73 -9.95 -11.85
N VAL A 150 -49.87 -10.95 -11.63
CA VAL A 150 -50.28 -12.37 -11.65
C VAL A 150 -51.09 -12.72 -10.41
N GLU A 151 -50.71 -12.20 -9.24
CA GLU A 151 -51.44 -12.40 -7.99
C GLU A 151 -52.85 -11.78 -8.08
N ASP A 152 -52.94 -10.52 -8.53
CA ASP A 152 -54.22 -9.82 -8.76
C ASP A 152 -55.13 -10.58 -9.74
N ALA A 153 -54.58 -11.08 -10.85
CA ALA A 153 -55.34 -11.85 -11.83
C ALA A 153 -55.84 -13.20 -11.25
N THR A 154 -55.08 -13.82 -10.36
CA THR A 154 -55.46 -15.09 -9.74
C THR A 154 -56.55 -14.88 -8.69
N ASP A 155 -56.46 -13.81 -7.90
CA ASP A 155 -57.49 -13.43 -6.93
C ASP A 155 -58.81 -13.04 -7.61
N GLU A 156 -58.78 -12.34 -8.75
CA GLU A 156 -59.99 -12.01 -9.52
C GLU A 156 -60.69 -13.26 -10.09
N PHE A 157 -59.91 -14.29 -10.46
CA PHE A 157 -60.45 -15.58 -10.92
C PHE A 157 -61.06 -16.42 -9.77
N ASP A 158 -60.48 -16.39 -8.56
CA ASP A 158 -60.98 -17.15 -7.40
C ASP A 158 -62.24 -16.52 -6.77
N VAL A 159 -62.39 -15.19 -6.83
CA VAL A 159 -63.62 -14.49 -6.40
C VAL A 159 -64.79 -14.67 -7.37
N SER A 160 -64.52 -15.10 -8.61
CA SER A 160 -65.50 -15.29 -9.68
C SER A 160 -66.00 -16.75 -9.85
N ALA A 161 -65.49 -17.70 -9.05
CA ALA A 161 -65.86 -19.12 -9.04
C ALA A 161 -66.75 -19.50 -7.85
#